data_AF-A0A1F9VHB9-F1
#
_entry.id   AF-A0A1F9VHB9-F1
#
_cell.length_a   1.000
_cell.length_b   1.000
_cell.length_c   1.000
_cell.angle_alpha   90.00
_cell.angle_beta   90.00
_cell.angle_gamma   90.00
#
_symmetry.space_group_name_H-M   'P 1'
#
loop_
_entity.id
_entity.type
_entity.pdbx_description
1 polymer ?
#
loop_
_entity_poly.entity_id
_entity_poly.type
_entity_poly.pdbx_seq_one_letter_code
_entity_poly.pdbx_strand_id
1 'polypeptide(L)'
;NRGNLYARQEIEAPVRTLTTSVLTRGLELKMLPVRSSRPIPKEKLFAAMDAVKLITVTTPVKAGTVIAPDFLGLGVDLVACRGLEKA
;
A
#
# COMPACT_ATOMS: atom_id res chain seq x y z
N ASN A 1 -18.27 -13.99 22.90
CA ASN A 1 -18.63 -13.79 21.48
C ASN A 1 -17.37 -13.54 20.65
N ARG A 2 -16.37 -14.44 20.58
CA ARG A 2 -16.31 -15.71 19.81
C ARG A 2 -16.99 -15.63 18.43
N GLY A 3 -16.19 -15.38 17.39
CA GLY A 3 -16.11 -16.33 16.26
C GLY A 3 -16.86 -16.04 14.96
N ASN A 4 -17.58 -14.93 14.81
CA ASN A 4 -18.47 -14.75 13.63
C ASN A 4 -17.91 -13.92 12.47
N LEU A 5 -16.67 -13.44 12.53
CA LEU A 5 -16.02 -12.72 11.41
C LEU A 5 -15.09 -13.60 10.56
N TYR A 6 -15.01 -14.90 10.87
CA TYR A 6 -14.03 -15.82 10.26
C TYR A 6 -14.62 -16.78 9.21
N ALA A 7 -15.88 -16.63 8.81
CA ALA A 7 -16.60 -17.62 8.01
C ALA A 7 -17.20 -17.09 6.69
N ARG A 8 -16.67 -15.98 6.13
CA ARG A 8 -17.12 -15.44 4.82
C ARG A 8 -15.99 -14.92 3.92
N GLN A 9 -14.88 -15.66 3.83
CA GLN A 9 -13.90 -15.45 2.75
C GLN A 9 -13.48 -16.77 2.09
N GLU A 10 -14.39 -17.74 2.08
CA GLU A 10 -14.37 -18.74 1.03
C GLU A 10 -15.02 -18.11 -0.22
N ILE A 11 -14.33 -18.24 -1.36
CA ILE A 11 -14.80 -18.02 -2.74
C ILE A 11 -14.38 -16.67 -3.39
N GLU A 12 -13.43 -16.76 -4.33
CA GLU A 12 -13.49 -16.25 -5.74
C GLU A 12 -12.34 -15.40 -6.33
N ALA A 13 -11.39 -14.85 -5.56
CA ALA A 13 -10.21 -14.21 -6.18
C ALA A 13 -8.95 -14.37 -5.33
N PRO A 14 -7.78 -14.71 -5.90
CA PRO A 14 -6.53 -14.77 -5.15
C PRO A 14 -6.12 -13.35 -4.71
N VAL A 15 -6.54 -12.93 -3.53
CA VAL A 15 -6.13 -11.65 -2.94
C VAL A 15 -4.70 -11.75 -2.42
N ARG A 16 -3.93 -10.67 -2.54
CA ARG A 16 -2.57 -10.57 -2.01
C ARG A 16 -2.36 -9.21 -1.38
N THR A 17 -1.57 -9.16 -0.30
CA THR A 17 -1.03 -7.90 0.17
C THR A 17 -0.11 -7.33 -0.90
N LEU A 18 -0.42 -6.14 -1.40
CA LEU A 18 0.47 -5.45 -2.33
C LEU A 18 1.67 -4.96 -1.54
N THR A 19 2.86 -5.39 -1.93
CA THR A 19 4.13 -4.88 -1.40
C THR A 19 4.89 -4.30 -2.56
N THR A 20 5.14 -3.00 -2.54
CA THR A 20 5.77 -2.25 -3.63
C THR A 20 6.57 -1.07 -3.07
N SER A 21 7.12 -0.23 -3.93
CA SER A 21 7.82 0.98 -3.53
C SER A 21 7.34 2.18 -4.33
N VAL A 22 7.25 3.33 -3.66
CA VAL A 22 6.99 4.62 -4.30
C VAL A 22 8.29 5.37 -4.48
N LEU A 23 8.36 6.17 -5.54
CA LEU A 23 9.50 7.03 -5.79
C LEU A 23 9.57 8.12 -4.72
N THR A 24 10.76 8.44 -4.26
CA THR A 24 11.01 9.55 -3.35
C THR A 24 11.98 10.54 -3.97
N ARG A 25 11.81 11.82 -3.67
CA ARG A 25 12.69 12.90 -4.15
C ARG A 25 13.05 13.82 -3.00
N GLY A 26 14.36 14.03 -2.80
CA GLY A 26 14.88 14.86 -1.70
C GLY A 26 14.90 14.17 -0.32
N LEU A 27 14.75 12.84 -0.29
CA LEU A 27 14.86 12.02 0.92
C LEU A 27 16.11 11.14 0.86
N GLU A 28 16.50 10.59 2.01
CA GLU A 28 17.69 9.76 2.18
C GLU A 28 17.74 8.53 1.25
N LEU A 29 16.58 7.95 0.92
CA LEU A 29 16.44 6.88 -0.08
C LEU A 29 15.66 7.39 -1.28
N LYS A 30 15.93 6.82 -2.47
CA LYS A 30 15.19 7.07 -3.73
C LYS A 30 13.89 6.27 -3.87
N MET A 31 13.71 5.24 -3.05
CA MET A 31 12.50 4.43 -3.04
C MET A 31 12.06 4.16 -1.61
N LEU A 32 10.79 4.45 -1.32
CA LEU A 32 10.14 4.14 -0.05
C LEU A 32 9.35 2.85 -0.20
N PRO A 33 9.64 1.80 0.59
CA PRO A 33 8.82 0.60 0.59
C PRO A 33 7.46 0.91 1.22
N VAL A 34 6.41 0.53 0.50
CA VAL A 34 5.01 0.69 0.89
C VAL A 34 4.28 -0.65 0.76
N ARG A 35 3.20 -0.79 1.51
CA ARG A 35 2.30 -1.94 1.42
C ARG A 35 0.84 -1.49 1.46
N SER A 36 -0.05 -2.31 0.93
CA SER A 36 -1.47 -2.10 1.17
C SER A 36 -1.84 -2.40 2.63
N SER A 37 -2.81 -1.65 3.17
CA SER A 37 -3.32 -1.87 4.54
C SER A 37 -4.10 -3.17 4.66
N ARG A 38 -4.71 -3.63 3.55
CA ARG A 38 -5.47 -4.88 3.41
C ARG A 38 -5.09 -5.59 2.10
N PRO A 39 -5.37 -6.89 1.95
CA PRO A 39 -5.18 -7.60 0.69
C PRO A 39 -6.01 -6.97 -0.45
N ILE A 40 -5.43 -6.91 -1.65
CA ILE A 40 -6.13 -6.44 -2.86
C ILE A 40 -6.30 -7.60 -3.86
N PRO A 41 -7.33 -7.58 -4.73
CA PRO A 41 -7.53 -8.60 -5.76
C PRO A 41 -6.35 -8.69 -6.74
N LYS A 42 -5.98 -9.90 -7.18
CA LYS A 42 -4.87 -10.11 -8.14
C LYS A 42 -5.01 -9.29 -9.42
N GLU A 43 -6.23 -9.19 -9.95
CA GLU A 43 -6.53 -8.41 -11.16
C GLU A 43 -6.20 -6.91 -10.99
N LYS A 44 -6.26 -6.39 -9.76
CA LYS A 44 -5.92 -4.99 -9.45
C LYS A 44 -4.44 -4.78 -9.23
N LEU A 45 -3.62 -5.84 -9.15
CA LEU A 45 -2.18 -5.70 -8.91
C LEU A 45 -1.49 -4.89 -10.02
N PHE A 46 -1.82 -5.12 -11.28
CA PHE A 46 -1.21 -4.37 -12.39
C PHE A 46 -1.61 -2.88 -12.36
N ALA A 47 -2.90 -2.59 -12.21
CA ALA A 47 -3.39 -1.22 -12.06
C ALA A 47 -2.78 -0.52 -10.83
N ALA A 48 -2.61 -1.26 -9.72
CA ALA A 48 -1.97 -0.77 -8.51
C ALA A 48 -0.51 -0.41 -8.75
N MET A 49 0.24 -1.24 -9.48
CA MET A 49 1.63 -0.95 -9.81
C MET A 49 1.75 0.29 -10.69
N ASP A 50 0.85 0.49 -11.65
CA ASP A 50 0.89 1.68 -12.51
C ASP A 50 0.49 2.95 -11.75
N ALA A 51 -0.51 2.88 -10.87
CA ALA A 51 -0.86 4.01 -10.00
C ALA A 51 0.26 4.36 -9.01
N VAL A 52 0.93 3.36 -8.42
CA VAL A 52 2.09 3.57 -7.53
C VAL A 52 3.22 4.32 -8.22
N LYS A 53 3.50 4.03 -9.49
CA LYS A 53 4.55 4.73 -10.27
C LYS A 53 4.28 6.24 -10.44
N LEU A 54 3.03 6.66 -10.37
CA LEU A 54 2.64 8.08 -10.46
C LEU A 54 2.81 8.82 -9.12
N ILE A 55 2.97 8.08 -8.02
CA ILE A 55 3.14 8.67 -6.68
C ILE A 55 4.61 8.97 -6.45
N THR A 56 4.90 10.24 -6.11
CA THR A 56 6.22 10.67 -5.66
C THR A 56 6.11 11.30 -4.28
N VAL A 57 6.87 10.77 -3.31
CA VAL A 57 6.93 11.29 -1.94
C VAL A 57 8.11 12.25 -1.82
N THR A 58 7.84 13.48 -1.43
CA THR A 58 8.84 14.56 -1.32
C THR A 58 9.07 15.04 0.11
N THR A 59 8.29 14.52 1.05
CA THR A 59 8.33 14.90 2.47
C THR A 59 8.74 13.70 3.33
N PRO A 60 9.41 13.94 4.47
CA PRO A 60 9.67 12.89 5.45
C PRO A 60 8.39 12.17 5.86
N VAL A 61 8.50 10.87 6.06
CA VAL A 61 7.39 10.01 6.47
C VAL A 61 7.85 9.09 7.59
N LYS A 62 6.91 8.69 8.45
CA LYS A 62 7.16 7.67 9.48
C LYS A 62 6.63 6.32 9.02
N ALA A 63 7.14 5.24 9.62
CA ALA A 63 6.55 3.92 9.42
C ALA A 63 5.06 3.94 9.83
N GLY A 64 4.19 3.33 9.02
CA GLY A 64 2.75 3.34 9.22
C GLY A 64 2.03 4.56 8.65
N THR A 65 2.73 5.53 8.05
CA THR A 65 2.10 6.69 7.41
C THR A 65 1.31 6.26 6.18
N VAL A 66 0.08 6.75 6.04
CA VAL A 66 -0.73 6.57 4.83
C VAL A 66 -0.20 7.49 3.73
N ILE A 67 0.27 6.89 2.64
CA ILE A 67 0.78 7.58 1.45
C ILE A 67 -0.36 7.90 0.47
N ALA A 68 -1.30 6.98 0.31
CA ALA A 68 -2.49 7.18 -0.51
C ALA A 68 -3.69 6.51 0.17
N PRO A 69 -4.66 7.29 0.70
CA PRO A 69 -5.89 6.73 1.23
C PRO A 69 -6.81 6.25 0.09
N ASP A 70 -7.65 5.24 0.37
CA ASP A 70 -8.60 4.68 -0.60
C ASP A 70 -7.99 4.42 -2.00
N PHE A 71 -6.86 3.73 -1.98
CA PHE A 71 -6.06 3.43 -3.14
C PHE A 71 -6.86 2.64 -4.18
N LEU A 72 -7.03 3.25 -5.37
CA LEU A 72 -7.86 2.75 -6.48
C LEU A 72 -9.36 2.60 -6.15
N GLY A 73 -9.89 3.29 -5.13
CA GLY A 73 -11.29 3.17 -4.73
C GLY A 73 -11.66 1.81 -4.14
N LEU A 74 -10.66 1.08 -3.63
CA LEU A 74 -10.84 -0.28 -3.10
C LEU A 74 -11.16 -0.31 -1.59
N GLY A 75 -11.22 0.84 -0.91
CA GLY A 75 -11.31 0.92 0.54
C GLY A 75 -10.04 0.42 1.25
N VAL A 76 -8.90 0.49 0.56
CA VAL A 76 -7.59 0.03 1.02
C VAL A 76 -6.59 1.16 0.93
N ASP A 77 -5.75 1.34 1.94
CA ASP A 77 -4.76 2.42 1.96
C ASP A 77 -3.39 1.91 1.56
N LEU A 78 -2.59 2.77 0.93
CA LEU A 78 -1.17 2.52 0.69
C LEU A 78 -0.37 3.11 1.86
N VAL A 79 0.40 2.28 2.56
CA VAL A 79 1.03 2.62 3.84
C VAL A 79 2.55 2.42 3.76
N ALA A 80 3.32 3.36 4.30
CA ALA A 80 4.77 3.27 4.40
C ALA A 80 5.20 2.17 5.37
N CYS A 81 6.08 1.27 4.93
CA CYS A 81 6.64 0.21 5.78
C CYS A 81 7.75 0.71 6.71
N ARG A 82 8.44 1.78 6.32
CA ARG A 82 9.52 2.40 7.12
C ARG A 82 9.41 3.91 7.10
N GLY A 83 10.11 4.54 8.04
CA GLY A 83 10.34 5.98 7.96
C GLY A 83 11.43 6.33 6.94
N LEU A 84 11.33 7.55 6.41
CA LEU A 84 12.36 8.23 5.63
C LEU A 84 12.46 9.68 6.06
N GLU A 85 13.69 10.13 6.30
CA GLU A 85 14.02 11.51 6.60
C GLU A 85 14.62 12.24 5.38
N LYS A 86 14.79 13.57 5.50
CA LYS A 86 15.49 14.36 4.47
C LYS A 86 16.95 13.94 4.39
N ALA A 87 17.50 13.92 3.18
CA ALA A 87 18.93 13.75 2.93
C ALA A 87 19.73 14.99 3.36
#